data_AF-A0A2E9E6S1-F1
#
_entry.id   AF-A0A2E9E6S1-F1
#
_cell.length_a   1.000
_cell.length_b   1.000
_cell.length_c   1.000
_cell.angle_alpha   90.00
_cell.angle_beta   90.00
_cell.angle_gamma   90.00
#
_symmetry.space_group_name_H-M   'P 1'
#
loop_
_entity.id
_entity.type
_entity.pdbx_description
1 polymer ?
#
loop_
_entity_poly.entity_id
_entity_poly.type
_entity_poly.pdbx_seq_one_letter_code
_entity_poly.pdbx_strand_id
1 'polypeptide(L)'
;MIWFTWQISGSGYRCVDGVLYANSATKAQALACLREEFAESICLEFANLDCTPEQVLEFAGRFGLLKDPSDQAESIATWEQEVTSIRAVLSISASGDAEHATTKYAEGWSRQSGVEASYSPNAYKSGLEFRCVPRDFSSWLWLQVGQTLRDRKVGRCKQCNVLFFKGGGKGRRRAQSRSTKQFCTIECKVTFNNSLSKERRQSISPVS
;
A
#
# COMPACT_ATOMS: atom_id res chain seq x y z
N MET A 1 -0.27 -16.24 3.03
CA MET A 1 0.70 -15.77 2.02
C MET A 1 -0.09 -15.54 0.74
N ILE A 2 -0.19 -14.31 0.27
CA ILE A 2 -1.08 -13.93 -0.84
C ILE A 2 -0.25 -13.92 -2.12
N TRP A 3 -0.62 -14.75 -3.08
CA TRP A 3 0.04 -14.82 -4.39
C TRP A 3 -0.58 -13.80 -5.32
N PHE A 4 0.20 -13.23 -6.24
CA PHE A 4 -0.36 -12.32 -7.23
C PHE A 4 0.37 -12.38 -8.56
N THR A 5 -0.41 -12.20 -9.62
CA THR A 5 0.07 -12.07 -11.00
C THR A 5 -0.25 -10.67 -11.46
N TRP A 6 0.79 -9.87 -11.63
CA TRP A 6 0.67 -8.52 -12.19
C TRP A 6 0.29 -8.61 -13.66
N GLN A 7 -0.63 -7.76 -14.11
CA GLN A 7 -0.90 -7.60 -15.54
C GLN A 7 -0.57 -6.16 -15.94
N ILE A 8 0.51 -6.01 -16.71
CA ILE A 8 1.08 -4.70 -17.03
C ILE A 8 1.18 -4.55 -18.55
N SER A 9 0.79 -3.38 -19.05
CA SER A 9 1.06 -2.97 -20.43
C SER A 9 2.57 -2.77 -20.64
N GLY A 10 3.15 -3.53 -21.57
CA GLY A 10 4.59 -3.47 -21.86
C GLY A 10 5.04 -2.12 -22.45
N SER A 11 4.11 -1.36 -23.03
CA SER A 11 4.32 -0.01 -23.56
C SER A 11 3.76 1.09 -22.64
N GLY A 12 3.49 0.74 -21.38
CA GLY A 12 2.99 1.66 -20.37
C GLY A 12 1.53 2.08 -20.57
N TYR A 13 1.15 3.19 -19.94
CA TYR A 13 -0.20 3.71 -19.92
C TYR A 13 -0.22 5.17 -20.38
N ARG A 14 -1.37 5.65 -20.81
CA ARG A 14 -1.64 7.07 -21.08
C ARG A 14 -2.92 7.49 -20.37
N CYS A 15 -3.01 8.75 -19.97
CA CYS A 15 -4.23 9.31 -19.38
C CYS A 15 -4.85 10.30 -20.36
N VAL A 16 -6.14 10.13 -20.63
CA VAL A 16 -6.95 11.03 -21.46
C VAL A 16 -8.26 11.27 -20.73
N ASP A 17 -8.60 12.53 -20.48
CA ASP A 17 -9.85 12.95 -19.83
C ASP A 17 -10.18 12.20 -18.51
N GLY A 18 -9.15 12.00 -17.67
CA GLY A 18 -9.30 11.32 -16.38
C GLY A 18 -9.47 9.79 -16.49
N VAL A 19 -9.17 9.20 -17.65
CA VAL A 19 -9.19 7.75 -17.87
C VAL A 19 -7.79 7.28 -18.31
N LEU A 20 -7.26 6.30 -17.59
CA LEU A 20 -6.05 5.59 -17.97
C LEU A 20 -6.38 4.57 -19.05
N TYR A 21 -5.50 4.46 -20.05
CA TYR A 21 -5.56 3.45 -21.10
C TYR A 21 -4.23 2.72 -21.19
N ALA A 22 -4.28 1.39 -21.26
CA ALA A 22 -3.13 0.58 -21.60
C ALA A 22 -2.73 0.84 -23.07
N ASN A 23 -1.43 1.11 -23.30
CA ASN A 23 -0.93 1.34 -24.65
C ASN A 23 -0.74 0.05 -25.46
N SER A 24 -0.77 -1.12 -24.80
CA SER A 24 -0.70 -2.44 -25.43
C SER A 24 -1.39 -3.47 -24.54
N ALA A 25 -1.72 -4.63 -25.13
CA ALA A 25 -2.26 -5.76 -24.38
C ALA A 25 -1.39 -6.06 -23.15
N THR A 26 -2.05 -6.12 -21.99
CA THR A 26 -1.40 -6.43 -20.73
C THR A 26 -0.84 -7.85 -20.76
N LYS A 27 0.38 -8.00 -20.25
CA LYS A 27 1.03 -9.31 -20.09
C LYS A 27 1.07 -9.68 -18.63
N ALA A 28 0.63 -10.90 -18.34
CA ALA A 28 0.81 -11.50 -17.03
C ALA A 28 2.32 -11.63 -16.73
N GLN A 29 2.77 -11.00 -15.66
CA GLN A 29 4.08 -11.26 -15.08
C GLN A 29 4.05 -12.55 -14.25
N ALA A 30 5.22 -13.07 -13.88
CA ALA A 30 5.29 -14.29 -13.09
C ALA A 30 4.51 -14.15 -11.77
N LEU A 31 3.74 -15.19 -11.43
CA LEU A 31 3.05 -15.30 -10.14
C LEU A 31 4.09 -15.20 -9.02
N ALA A 32 3.99 -14.14 -8.21
CA ALA A 32 4.93 -13.87 -7.14
C ALA A 32 4.22 -13.89 -5.79
N CYS A 33 4.84 -14.55 -4.83
CA CYS A 33 4.62 -14.23 -3.44
C CYS A 33 5.62 -13.15 -3.03
N LEU A 34 5.11 -11.95 -2.74
CA LEU A 34 5.94 -10.87 -2.26
C LEU A 34 6.34 -11.06 -0.80
N ARG A 35 7.54 -10.61 -0.44
CA ARG A 35 7.94 -10.49 0.96
C ARG A 35 7.05 -9.47 1.65
N GLU A 36 6.68 -9.73 2.90
CA GLU A 36 5.76 -8.89 3.69
C GLU A 36 6.15 -7.41 3.65
N GLU A 37 7.43 -7.09 3.86
CA GLU A 37 7.93 -5.70 3.86
C GLU A 37 7.79 -4.97 2.52
N PHE A 38 7.85 -5.70 1.40
CA PHE A 38 7.63 -5.13 0.08
C PHE A 38 6.14 -4.93 -0.20
N ALA A 39 5.32 -5.91 0.16
CA ALA A 39 3.87 -5.85 0.02
C ALA A 39 3.26 -4.72 0.89
N GLU A 40 3.73 -4.57 2.12
CA GLU A 40 3.42 -3.44 3.01
C GLU A 40 3.75 -2.09 2.37
N SER A 41 4.90 -1.99 1.70
CA SER A 41 5.34 -0.76 1.06
C SER A 41 4.41 -0.35 -0.07
N ILE A 42 4.02 -1.29 -0.93
CA ILE A 42 3.07 -1.04 -2.03
C ILE A 42 1.74 -0.53 -1.48
N CYS A 43 1.19 -1.17 -0.43
CA CYS A 43 -0.08 -0.75 0.16
C CYS A 43 -0.02 0.66 0.76
N LEU A 44 1.09 1.01 1.42
CA LEU A 44 1.28 2.34 1.99
C LEU A 44 1.52 3.40 0.90
N GLU A 45 2.26 3.05 -0.15
CA GLU A 45 2.48 3.92 -1.30
C GLU A 45 1.16 4.23 -1.99
N PHE A 46 0.35 3.20 -2.27
CA PHE A 46 -1.00 3.34 -2.82
C PHE A 46 -1.88 4.25 -1.96
N ALA A 47 -1.91 4.00 -0.64
CA ALA A 47 -2.69 4.80 0.29
C ALA A 47 -2.23 6.27 0.40
N ASN A 48 -1.05 6.62 -0.11
CA ASN A 48 -0.51 7.98 -0.10
C ASN A 48 -0.61 8.68 -1.46
N LEU A 49 -1.22 8.07 -2.48
CA LEU A 49 -1.44 8.74 -3.76
C LEU A 49 -2.40 9.93 -3.60
N ASP A 50 -2.03 11.08 -4.14
CA ASP A 50 -2.90 12.25 -4.27
C ASP A 50 -3.85 12.13 -5.48
N CYS A 51 -3.71 11.03 -6.23
CA CYS A 51 -4.54 10.68 -7.39
C CYS A 51 -4.47 11.70 -8.54
N THR A 52 -3.37 12.44 -8.66
CA THR A 52 -3.10 13.20 -9.89
C THR A 52 -2.84 12.23 -11.05
N PRO A 53 -3.17 12.59 -12.30
CA PRO A 53 -2.92 11.74 -13.46
C PRO A 53 -1.49 11.21 -13.53
N GLU A 54 -0.50 12.03 -13.19
CA GLU A 54 0.92 11.68 -13.23
C GLU A 54 1.27 10.61 -12.20
N GLN A 55 0.81 10.77 -10.95
CA GLN A 55 1.06 9.79 -9.90
C GLN A 55 0.36 8.46 -10.19
N VAL A 56 -0.88 8.52 -10.69
CA VAL A 56 -1.64 7.31 -11.04
C VAL A 56 -0.98 6.58 -12.22
N LEU A 57 -0.53 7.31 -13.25
CA LEU A 57 0.22 6.74 -14.37
C LEU A 57 1.54 6.10 -13.94
N GLU A 58 2.30 6.75 -13.05
CA GLU A 58 3.56 6.20 -12.53
C GLU A 58 3.32 4.92 -11.73
N PHE A 59 2.28 4.90 -10.90
CA PHE A 59 1.92 3.72 -10.11
C PHE A 59 1.42 2.58 -11.01
N ALA A 60 0.51 2.87 -11.95
CA ALA A 60 0.02 1.91 -12.94
C ALA A 60 1.15 1.37 -13.83
N GLY A 61 2.13 2.20 -14.19
CA GLY A 61 3.30 1.76 -14.95
C GLY A 61 4.12 0.67 -14.24
N ARG A 62 4.13 0.65 -12.91
CA ARG A 62 4.86 -0.33 -12.11
C ARG A 62 4.03 -1.55 -11.71
N PHE A 63 2.72 -1.36 -11.53
CA PHE A 63 1.85 -2.35 -10.89
C PHE A 63 0.59 -2.70 -11.69
N GLY A 64 0.34 -2.04 -12.81
CA GLY A 64 -0.85 -2.25 -13.62
C GLY A 64 -2.09 -1.50 -13.13
N LEU A 65 -3.20 -1.73 -13.82
CA LEU A 65 -4.52 -1.21 -13.45
C LEU A 65 -5.05 -1.92 -12.19
N LEU A 66 -5.99 -1.29 -11.48
CA LEU A 66 -6.55 -1.84 -10.24
C LEU A 66 -7.55 -2.96 -10.51
N LYS A 67 -8.45 -2.75 -11.47
CA LYS A 67 -9.51 -3.69 -11.85
C LYS A 67 -9.14 -4.49 -13.09
N ASP A 68 -10.09 -5.30 -13.58
CA ASP A 68 -9.86 -6.32 -14.60
C ASP A 68 -9.04 -5.76 -15.78
N PRO A 69 -7.84 -6.30 -16.03
CA PRO A 69 -7.01 -5.87 -17.13
C PRO A 69 -7.65 -6.10 -18.51
N SER A 70 -8.70 -6.91 -18.63
CA SER A 70 -9.46 -7.06 -19.88
C SER A 70 -10.00 -5.74 -20.40
N ASP A 71 -10.33 -4.82 -19.50
CA ASP A 71 -10.98 -3.57 -19.87
C ASP A 71 -10.01 -2.59 -20.53
N GLN A 72 -8.69 -2.82 -20.37
CA GLN A 72 -7.59 -2.01 -20.92
C GLN A 72 -7.69 -0.50 -20.59
N ALA A 73 -8.66 -0.10 -19.77
CA ALA A 73 -8.94 1.27 -19.42
C ALA A 73 -9.53 1.35 -18.01
N GLU A 74 -9.21 2.42 -17.28
CA GLU A 74 -9.69 2.62 -15.91
C GLU A 74 -9.77 4.10 -15.56
N SER A 75 -10.87 4.54 -14.97
CA SER A 75 -11.02 5.94 -14.55
C SER A 75 -10.19 6.25 -13.31
N ILE A 76 -9.57 7.43 -13.26
CA ILE A 76 -8.92 7.97 -12.05
C ILE A 76 -9.91 8.03 -10.88
N ALA A 77 -11.21 8.25 -11.12
CA ALA A 77 -12.22 8.23 -10.07
C ALA A 77 -12.29 6.86 -9.34
N THR A 78 -12.05 5.76 -10.05
CA THR A 78 -11.92 4.42 -9.45
C THR A 78 -10.70 4.34 -8.54
N TRP A 79 -9.58 4.91 -8.97
CA TRP A 79 -8.36 4.99 -8.16
C TRP A 79 -8.58 5.82 -6.91
N GLU A 80 -9.17 7.01 -7.04
CA GLU A 80 -9.50 7.90 -5.92
C GLU A 80 -10.37 7.21 -4.87
N GLN A 81 -11.40 6.47 -5.32
CA GLN A 81 -12.29 5.73 -4.43
C GLN A 81 -11.53 4.67 -3.62
N GLU A 82 -10.68 3.89 -4.28
CA GLU A 82 -9.93 2.80 -3.63
C GLU A 82 -8.81 3.34 -2.73
N VAL A 83 -8.07 4.36 -3.17
CA VAL A 83 -7.06 5.06 -2.38
C VAL A 83 -7.69 5.65 -1.11
N THR A 84 -8.81 6.36 -1.26
CA THR A 84 -9.53 6.98 -0.13
C THR A 84 -10.03 5.91 0.84
N SER A 85 -10.58 4.81 0.34
CA SER A 85 -11.10 3.72 1.16
C SER A 85 -10.00 3.03 1.98
N ILE A 86 -8.88 2.67 1.33
CA ILE A 86 -7.74 2.05 2.03
C ILE A 86 -7.14 3.03 3.03
N ARG A 87 -6.94 4.30 2.65
CA ARG A 87 -6.43 5.34 3.54
C ARG A 87 -7.34 5.54 4.76
N ALA A 88 -8.66 5.49 4.59
CA ALA A 88 -9.62 5.61 5.69
C ALA A 88 -9.47 4.45 6.68
N VAL A 89 -9.44 3.20 6.19
CA VAL A 89 -9.25 2.01 7.02
C VAL A 89 -7.95 2.09 7.82
N LEU A 90 -6.84 2.45 7.17
CA LEU A 90 -5.55 2.61 7.84
C LEU A 90 -5.55 3.76 8.86
N SER A 91 -6.26 4.85 8.57
CA SER A 91 -6.39 5.99 9.49
C SER A 91 -7.19 5.65 10.74
N ILE A 92 -8.31 4.97 10.60
CA ILE A 92 -9.15 4.50 11.71
C ILE A 92 -8.40 3.43 12.53
N SER A 93 -7.69 2.53 11.83
CA SER A 93 -6.80 1.57 12.50
C SER A 93 -5.69 2.27 13.31
N ALA A 94 -5.19 3.40 12.82
CA ALA A 94 -4.16 4.19 13.51
C ALA A 94 -4.69 4.91 14.76
N SER A 95 -5.99 5.26 14.82
CA SER A 95 -6.64 5.81 16.02
C SER A 95 -7.00 4.74 17.05
N GLY A 96 -6.95 3.46 16.67
CA GLY A 96 -7.22 2.32 17.57
C GLY A 96 -8.68 1.86 17.59
N ASP A 97 -9.51 2.38 16.69
CA ASP A 97 -10.92 2.00 16.56
C ASP A 97 -11.05 0.77 15.65
N ALA A 98 -10.83 -0.42 16.23
CA ALA A 98 -10.78 -1.67 15.49
C ALA A 98 -12.15 -2.09 14.91
N GLU A 99 -13.24 -1.78 15.61
CA GLU A 99 -14.59 -2.11 15.17
C GLU A 99 -14.95 -1.33 13.91
N HIS A 100 -14.75 -0.01 13.93
CA HIS A 100 -15.02 0.82 12.77
C HIS A 100 -14.07 0.52 11.60
N ALA A 101 -12.79 0.23 11.89
CA ALA A 101 -11.85 -0.21 10.86
C ALA A 101 -12.32 -1.51 10.18
N THR A 102 -12.89 -2.45 10.95
CA THR A 102 -13.44 -3.71 10.41
C THR A 102 -14.63 -3.45 9.51
N THR A 103 -15.56 -2.58 9.91
CA THR A 103 -16.71 -2.18 9.08
C THR A 103 -16.25 -1.54 7.77
N LYS A 104 -15.32 -0.58 7.83
CA LYS A 104 -14.78 0.08 6.63
C LYS A 104 -13.98 -0.87 5.75
N TYR A 105 -13.27 -1.82 6.34
CA TYR A 105 -12.61 -2.87 5.58
C TYR A 105 -13.63 -3.74 4.83
N ALA A 106 -14.72 -4.16 5.49
CA ALA A 106 -15.76 -4.96 4.87
C ALA A 106 -16.47 -4.20 3.72
N GLU A 107 -16.77 -2.90 3.90
CA GLU A 107 -17.32 -2.04 2.86
C GLU A 107 -16.39 -1.93 1.63
N GLY A 108 -15.09 -1.85 1.85
CA GLY A 108 -14.09 -1.83 0.78
C GLY A 108 -13.96 -3.17 0.07
N TRP A 109 -13.89 -4.25 0.86
CA TRP A 109 -13.73 -5.62 0.37
C TRP A 109 -14.92 -6.09 -0.48
N SER A 110 -16.15 -5.67 -0.14
CA SER A 110 -17.35 -6.09 -0.87
C SER A 110 -17.40 -5.62 -2.33
N ARG A 111 -16.59 -4.63 -2.71
CA ARG A 111 -16.46 -4.12 -4.09
C ARG A 111 -15.36 -4.79 -4.91
N GLN A 112 -14.67 -5.76 -4.32
CA GLN A 112 -13.54 -6.42 -4.95
C GLN A 112 -14.00 -7.63 -5.75
N SER A 113 -13.30 -7.90 -6.85
CA SER A 113 -13.54 -9.09 -7.67
C SER A 113 -13.25 -10.38 -6.89
N GLY A 114 -12.44 -10.27 -5.83
CA GLY A 114 -12.22 -11.33 -4.86
C GLY A 114 -11.05 -12.23 -5.24
N VAL A 115 -11.18 -13.51 -4.90
CA VAL A 115 -10.08 -14.48 -4.92
C VAL A 115 -10.51 -15.74 -5.63
N GLU A 116 -9.61 -16.30 -6.44
CA GLU A 116 -9.69 -17.67 -6.90
C GLU A 116 -8.85 -18.58 -6.01
N ALA A 117 -9.44 -19.70 -5.62
CA ALA A 117 -8.75 -20.76 -4.89
C ALA A 117 -8.55 -21.96 -5.82
N SER A 118 -7.31 -22.42 -5.96
CA SER A 118 -6.99 -23.56 -6.82
C SER A 118 -5.80 -24.36 -6.31
N TYR A 119 -5.70 -25.62 -6.74
CA TYR A 119 -4.48 -26.40 -6.63
C TYR A 119 -3.65 -26.21 -7.90
N SER A 120 -2.37 -25.92 -7.73
CA SER A 120 -1.42 -25.75 -8.83
C SER A 120 -0.12 -26.49 -8.54
N PRO A 121 0.66 -26.91 -9.55
CA PRO A 121 2.01 -27.41 -9.32
C PRO A 121 2.85 -26.38 -8.54
N ASN A 122 3.61 -26.84 -7.55
CA ASN A 122 4.56 -26.01 -6.84
C ASN A 122 5.68 -25.50 -7.78
N ALA A 123 6.48 -24.54 -7.32
CA ALA A 123 7.54 -23.94 -8.15
C ALA A 123 8.55 -24.96 -8.70
N TYR A 124 8.71 -26.11 -8.05
CA TYR A 124 9.62 -27.20 -8.43
C TYR A 124 8.94 -28.33 -9.22
N LYS A 125 7.64 -28.21 -9.53
CA LYS A 125 6.80 -29.22 -10.18
C LYS A 125 6.85 -30.61 -9.51
N SER A 126 7.17 -30.66 -8.22
CA SER A 126 7.32 -31.91 -7.45
C SER A 126 6.07 -32.30 -6.66
N GLY A 127 5.06 -31.43 -6.62
CA GLY A 127 3.81 -31.65 -5.92
C GLY A 127 2.79 -30.53 -6.20
N LEU A 128 1.62 -30.66 -5.57
CA LEU A 128 0.56 -29.64 -5.62
C LEU A 128 0.68 -28.70 -4.42
N GLU A 129 0.37 -27.42 -4.66
CA GLU A 129 0.17 -26.43 -3.62
C GLU A 129 -1.19 -25.75 -3.79
N PHE A 130 -1.87 -25.55 -2.67
CA PHE A 130 -3.10 -24.76 -2.62
C PHE A 130 -2.73 -23.28 -2.68
N ARG A 131 -3.35 -22.54 -3.60
CA ARG A 131 -3.12 -21.12 -3.80
C ARG A 131 -4.43 -20.35 -3.77
N CYS A 132 -4.38 -19.20 -3.09
CA CYS A 132 -5.37 -18.15 -3.20
C CYS A 132 -4.77 -17.02 -4.04
N VAL A 133 -5.35 -16.76 -5.21
CA VAL A 133 -4.89 -15.75 -6.16
C VAL A 133 -5.99 -14.69 -6.33
N PRO A 134 -5.74 -13.42 -5.99
CA PRO A 134 -6.66 -12.33 -6.25
C PRO A 134 -6.92 -12.18 -7.75
N ARG A 135 -8.17 -11.89 -8.11
CA ARG A 135 -8.57 -11.75 -9.52
C ARG A 135 -8.01 -10.47 -10.17
N ASP A 136 -7.86 -9.42 -9.38
CA ASP A 136 -7.34 -8.14 -9.81
C ASP A 136 -6.42 -7.53 -8.73
N PHE A 137 -5.75 -6.44 -9.09
CA PHE A 137 -4.77 -5.82 -8.20
C PHE A 137 -5.43 -5.13 -7.00
N SER A 138 -6.62 -4.58 -7.18
CA SER A 138 -7.43 -4.00 -6.10
C SER A 138 -7.74 -5.05 -5.02
N SER A 139 -8.17 -6.25 -5.42
CA SER A 139 -8.41 -7.39 -4.53
C SER A 139 -7.13 -7.80 -3.79
N TRP A 140 -5.98 -7.77 -4.47
CA TRP A 140 -4.69 -8.03 -3.82
C TRP A 140 -4.35 -6.98 -2.75
N LEU A 141 -4.51 -5.69 -3.06
CA LEU A 141 -4.26 -4.59 -2.12
C LEU A 141 -5.09 -4.76 -0.86
N TRP A 142 -6.39 -5.03 -1.01
CA TRP A 142 -7.28 -5.21 0.13
C TRP A 142 -6.89 -6.42 0.99
N LEU A 143 -6.65 -7.59 0.39
CA LEU A 143 -6.21 -8.76 1.14
C LEU A 143 -4.90 -8.49 1.87
N GLN A 144 -3.95 -7.81 1.22
CA GLN A 144 -2.67 -7.49 1.83
C GLN A 144 -2.83 -6.52 3.00
N VAL A 145 -3.70 -5.51 2.88
CA VAL A 145 -4.07 -4.61 3.99
C VAL A 145 -4.67 -5.40 5.15
N GLY A 146 -5.66 -6.27 4.89
CA GLY A 146 -6.29 -7.10 5.92
C GLY A 146 -5.30 -8.03 6.62
N GLN A 147 -4.48 -8.73 5.85
CA GLN A 147 -3.42 -9.60 6.36
C GLN A 147 -2.41 -8.83 7.22
N THR A 148 -2.06 -7.61 6.81
CA THR A 148 -1.11 -6.78 7.57
C THR A 148 -1.73 -6.29 8.87
N LEU A 149 -2.99 -5.84 8.85
CA LEU A 149 -3.70 -5.34 10.03
C LEU A 149 -3.96 -6.42 11.09
N ARG A 150 -3.99 -7.70 10.70
CA ARG A 150 -4.06 -8.83 11.62
C ARG A 150 -2.88 -8.83 12.61
N ASP A 151 -1.67 -8.59 12.11
CA ASP A 151 -0.43 -8.78 12.88
C ASP A 151 0.26 -7.44 13.24
N ARG A 152 -0.12 -6.35 12.58
CA ARG A 152 0.53 -5.04 12.69
C ARG A 152 -0.44 -3.96 13.13
N LYS A 153 0.04 -3.08 14.00
CA LYS A 153 -0.64 -1.81 14.31
C LYS A 153 -0.23 -0.75 13.30
N VAL A 154 -1.15 0.15 12.96
CA VAL A 154 -0.83 1.35 12.16
C VAL A 154 -0.38 2.49 13.09
N GLY A 155 0.49 3.36 12.60
CA GLY A 155 0.87 4.61 13.24
C GLY A 155 0.86 5.77 12.27
N ARG A 156 0.82 6.99 12.82
CA ARG A 156 1.09 8.23 12.09
C ARG A 156 2.46 8.75 12.47
N CYS A 157 3.27 9.10 11.47
CA CYS A 157 4.61 9.60 11.70
C CYS A 157 4.55 10.97 12.37
N LYS A 158 5.28 11.16 13.48
CA LYS A 158 5.30 12.44 14.20
C LYS A 158 5.93 13.59 13.39
N GLN A 159 6.79 13.27 12.41
CA GLN A 159 7.47 14.28 11.57
C GLN A 159 6.67 14.66 10.32
N CYS A 160 6.20 13.66 9.55
CA CYS A 160 5.58 13.90 8.25
C CYS A 160 4.08 13.58 8.20
N ASN A 161 3.49 13.14 9.33
CA ASN A 161 2.09 12.75 9.46
C ASN A 161 1.61 11.57 8.57
N VAL A 162 2.50 10.98 7.76
CA VAL A 162 2.22 9.83 6.90
C VAL A 162 1.95 8.56 7.73
N LEU A 163 1.04 7.72 7.24
CA LEU A 163 0.71 6.42 7.82
C LEU A 163 1.83 5.40 7.60
N PHE A 164 2.05 4.52 8.57
CA PHE A 164 3.00 3.42 8.44
C PHE A 164 2.62 2.23 9.35
N PHE A 165 3.06 1.03 8.98
CA PHE A 165 2.92 -0.16 9.82
C PHE A 165 4.02 -0.21 10.91
N LYS A 166 3.60 -0.33 12.17
CA LYS A 166 4.49 -0.45 13.33
C LYS A 166 5.14 -1.83 13.34
N GLY A 167 6.46 -1.85 13.54
CA GLY A 167 7.29 -3.04 13.70
C GLY A 167 7.76 -3.69 12.40
N GLY A 168 7.67 -2.98 11.25
CA GLY A 168 7.91 -3.51 9.88
C GLY A 168 9.28 -4.19 9.62
N GLY A 169 9.69 -4.23 8.35
CA GLY A 169 10.94 -4.86 7.91
C GLY A 169 12.21 -4.40 8.66
N LYS A 170 13.33 -5.15 8.52
CA LYS A 170 14.57 -4.95 9.31
C LYS A 170 15.08 -3.49 9.32
N GLY A 171 14.89 -2.74 8.24
CA GLY A 171 15.24 -1.31 8.15
C GLY A 171 14.31 -0.37 8.94
N ARG A 172 12.99 -0.61 8.87
CA ARG A 172 11.97 0.21 9.56
C ARG A 172 11.99 0.01 11.08
N ARG A 173 12.44 -1.14 11.58
CA ARG A 173 12.63 -1.37 13.03
C ARG A 173 13.65 -0.43 13.67
N ARG A 174 14.66 0.03 12.92
CA ARG A 174 15.69 0.96 13.41
C ARG A 174 15.18 2.41 13.50
N ALA A 175 14.27 2.79 12.60
CA ALA A 175 13.58 4.08 12.62
C ALA A 175 12.65 4.23 13.84
N GLN A 176 12.01 3.13 14.22
CA GLN A 176 11.04 3.10 15.29
C GLN A 176 11.76 2.96 16.63
N SER A 177 11.65 3.97 17.51
CA SER A 177 12.16 3.83 18.88
C SER A 177 11.53 2.59 19.54
N ARG A 178 12.33 1.88 20.37
CA ARG A 178 11.89 0.65 21.05
C ARG A 178 10.61 0.85 21.88
N SER A 179 10.40 2.06 22.43
CA SER A 179 9.29 2.38 23.33
C SER A 179 8.09 3.08 22.66
N THR A 180 8.30 3.93 21.64
CA THR A 180 7.23 4.78 21.11
C THR A 180 6.82 4.50 19.67
N LYS A 181 7.68 3.88 18.85
CA LYS A 181 7.40 3.56 17.42
C LYS A 181 6.68 4.71 16.69
N GLN A 182 7.23 5.93 16.77
CA GLN A 182 6.60 7.20 16.35
C GLN A 182 6.97 7.69 14.94
N PHE A 183 7.96 7.10 14.28
CA PHE A 183 8.50 7.59 13.01
C PHE A 183 8.44 6.50 11.94
N CYS A 184 8.11 6.89 10.70
CA CYS A 184 8.06 5.98 9.56
C CYS A 184 9.47 5.63 9.03
N THR A 185 10.43 6.56 9.10
CA THR A 185 11.81 6.37 8.65
C THR A 185 12.85 6.94 9.62
N ILE A 186 14.12 6.59 9.43
CA ILE A 186 15.24 7.09 10.25
C ILE A 186 15.40 8.59 10.00
N GLU A 187 15.27 9.03 8.76
CA GLU A 187 15.37 10.43 8.34
C GLU A 187 14.31 11.27 9.06
N CYS A 188 13.06 10.79 9.11
CA CYS A 188 12.00 11.47 9.86
C CYS A 188 12.33 11.63 11.34
N LYS A 189 12.93 10.61 11.97
CA LYS A 189 13.37 10.67 13.37
C LYS A 189 14.50 11.67 13.57
N VAL A 190 15.50 11.65 12.68
CA VAL A 190 16.67 12.56 12.74
C VAL A 190 16.21 14.00 12.56
N THR A 191 15.41 14.29 11.55
CA THR A 191 14.87 15.63 11.28
C THR A 191 14.07 16.16 12.46
N PHE A 192 13.19 15.35 13.05
CA PHE A 192 12.41 15.74 14.22
C PHE A 192 13.27 16.03 15.46
N ASN A 193 14.28 15.20 15.72
CA ASN A 193 15.17 15.43 16.85
C ASN A 193 16.05 16.68 16.65
N ASN A 194 16.45 16.95 15.41
CA ASN A 194 17.20 18.15 15.04
C ASN A 194 16.36 19.42 15.22
N SER A 195 15.07 19.40 14.82
CA SER A 195 14.18 20.56 15.03
C SER A 195 13.97 20.84 16.52
N LEU A 196 13.69 19.82 17.34
CA LEU A 196 13.58 19.97 18.79
C LEU A 196 14.87 20.51 19.44
N SER A 197 16.03 20.06 18.96
CA SER A 197 17.32 20.53 19.46
C SER A 197 17.57 22.00 19.10
N LYS A 198 17.13 22.44 17.91
CA LYS A 198 17.22 23.84 17.46
C LYS A 198 16.28 24.74 18.28
N GLU A 199 15.04 24.32 18.49
CA GLU A 199 14.06 25.03 19.32
C GLU A 199 14.57 25.22 20.75
N ARG A 200 15.13 24.17 21.36
CA ARG A 200 15.74 24.25 22.70
C ARG A 200 16.90 25.22 22.77
N ARG A 201 17.75 25.27 21.74
CA ARG A 201 18.87 26.23 21.69
C ARG A 201 18.36 27.66 21.55
N GLN A 202 17.32 27.89 20.76
CA GLN A 202 16.70 29.21 20.58
C GLN A 202 15.96 29.68 21.84
N SER A 203 15.33 28.78 22.60
CA SER A 203 14.66 29.13 23.86
C SER A 203 15.62 29.44 25.02
N ILE A 204 16.92 29.16 24.87
CA ILE A 204 17.96 29.41 25.90
C ILE A 204 18.78 30.66 25.60
N SER A 205 18.67 31.25 24.40
CA SER A 205 19.28 32.55 24.10
C SER A 205 18.47 33.68 24.75
N PRO A 206 19.01 34.42 25.74
CA PRO A 206 18.33 35.58 26.28
C PRO A 206 18.24 36.67 25.22
N VAL A 207 17.11 37.37 25.19
CA VAL A 207 16.93 38.64 24.49
C VAL A 207 18.01 39.60 25.00
N SER A 208 18.90 40.02 24.09
CA SER A 208 19.87 41.09 24.30
C SER A 208 19.20 42.46 24.25
#